data_AF-A0A198YLH0-F1
#
_entry.id   AF-A0A198YLH0-F1
#
_cell.length_a   1.000
_cell.length_b   1.000
_cell.length_c   1.000
_cell.angle_alpha   90.00
_cell.angle_beta   90.00
_cell.angle_gamma   90.00
#
_symmetry.space_group_name_H-M   'P 1'
#
loop_
_entity.id
_entity.type
_entity.pdbx_description
1 polymer ?
#
loop_
_entity_poly.entity_id
_entity_poly.type
_entity_poly.pdbx_seq_one_letter_code
_entity_poly.pdbx_strand_id
1 'polypeptide(L)'
;MGYIFLGNAVDRVGRFLFPDSWDGTENVTPDLFALASTINGVDYPLSSLDARPRERRIIHELVALRRPEFRREYTIRYGQAGEVIPKLSSQEWTAGLQEAGKIDAERRPKLQRREACRRFIKKAILDGRLTFVLRPKRGGAFSRPQDRKWWNVEDHDRIFYWCQMDPQNATGNAVGGDRFQYVFVDETELNAIAPSPEQLNASAGEDGLSGSLQRAPSLDTSAVADQVSLKATENTSARPEGASVTISQDGGFEFTATERDIHAAIQQIWQGGPTPSAKGQLQAAVDKYLKSTLQYTKTPDPRTYQRYFKKIGATFLDK
;
A
#
# COMPACT_ATOMS: atom_id res chain seq x y z
N MET A 1 -6.49 39.35 -5.15
CA MET A 1 -6.01 38.04 -4.66
C MET A 1 -7.10 37.01 -4.95
N GLY A 2 -6.77 36.02 -5.78
CA GLY A 2 -7.67 34.92 -6.12
C GLY A 2 -7.46 33.73 -5.19
N TYR A 3 -8.48 32.90 -5.04
CA TYR A 3 -8.40 31.62 -4.35
C TYR A 3 -8.68 30.50 -5.35
N ILE A 4 -7.87 29.45 -5.32
CA ILE A 4 -8.02 28.28 -6.20
C ILE A 4 -8.54 27.09 -5.41
N PHE A 5 -9.51 26.38 -5.97
CA PHE A 5 -10.06 25.17 -5.36
C PHE A 5 -8.97 24.11 -5.16
N LEU A 6 -8.99 23.40 -4.04
CA LEU A 6 -7.91 22.45 -3.68
C LEU A 6 -7.65 21.40 -4.77
N GLY A 7 -8.69 20.85 -5.41
CA GLY A 7 -8.52 19.89 -6.50
C GLY A 7 -7.77 20.49 -7.71
N ASN A 8 -8.04 21.75 -8.04
CA ASN A 8 -7.35 22.47 -9.11
C ASN A 8 -5.91 22.83 -8.70
N ALA A 9 -5.67 23.10 -7.42
CA ALA A 9 -4.32 23.29 -6.90
C ALA A 9 -3.47 22.02 -7.05
N VAL A 10 -4.03 20.83 -6.77
CA VAL A 10 -3.35 19.54 -6.99
C VAL A 10 -2.99 19.36 -8.46
N ASP A 11 -3.94 19.65 -9.36
CA ASP A 11 -3.72 19.57 -10.81
C ASP A 11 -2.62 20.54 -11.29
N ARG A 12 -2.62 21.78 -10.79
CA ARG A 12 -1.58 22.77 -11.10
C ARG A 12 -0.20 22.34 -10.60
N VAL A 13 -0.10 21.90 -9.35
CA VAL A 13 1.14 21.37 -8.78
C VAL A 13 1.62 20.14 -9.55
N GLY A 14 0.69 19.29 -10.00
CA GLY A 14 0.99 18.14 -10.84
C GLY A 14 1.66 18.50 -12.15
N ARG A 15 1.10 19.46 -12.89
CA ARG A 15 1.74 19.99 -14.12
C ARG A 15 3.11 20.62 -13.85
N PHE A 16 3.30 21.24 -12.69
CA PHE A 16 4.59 21.81 -12.31
C PHE A 16 5.64 20.73 -11.97
N LEU A 17 5.28 19.74 -11.15
CA LEU A 17 6.20 18.68 -10.71
C LEU A 17 6.48 17.65 -11.80
N PHE A 18 5.51 17.41 -12.70
CA PHE A 18 5.54 16.34 -13.68
C PHE A 18 5.09 16.82 -15.08
N PRO A 19 5.76 17.83 -15.67
CA PRO A 19 5.28 18.49 -16.90
C PRO A 19 5.08 17.53 -18.08
N ASP A 20 5.92 16.50 -18.19
CA ASP A 20 5.90 15.55 -19.32
C ASP A 20 4.97 14.35 -19.09
N SER A 21 4.50 14.12 -17.86
CA SER A 21 3.75 12.90 -17.51
C SER A 21 2.45 13.12 -16.76
N TRP A 22 2.15 14.36 -16.34
CA TRP A 22 0.86 14.73 -15.76
C TRP A 22 -0.19 14.91 -16.85
N ASP A 23 -1.18 14.03 -16.90
CA ASP A 23 -2.23 14.08 -17.91
C ASP A 23 -3.57 14.65 -17.40
N GLY A 24 -3.62 15.02 -16.12
CA GLY A 24 -4.81 15.57 -15.46
C GLY A 24 -5.81 14.50 -15.02
N THR A 25 -5.58 13.24 -15.37
CA THR A 25 -6.44 12.13 -14.95
C THR A 25 -6.01 11.53 -13.60
N GLU A 26 -4.88 11.94 -13.05
CA GLU A 26 -4.38 11.49 -11.74
C GLU A 26 -5.44 11.64 -10.64
N ASN A 27 -6.12 12.79 -10.60
CA ASN A 27 -7.12 13.10 -9.58
C ASN A 27 -8.36 12.18 -9.66
N VAL A 28 -8.67 11.65 -10.85
CA VAL A 28 -9.81 10.74 -11.07
C VAL A 28 -9.36 9.28 -11.24
N THR A 29 -8.06 9.00 -11.15
CA THR A 29 -7.53 7.64 -11.24
C THR A 29 -8.04 6.84 -10.03
N PRO A 30 -8.78 5.75 -10.24
CA PRO A 30 -9.26 4.92 -9.14
C PRO A 30 -8.08 4.31 -8.38
N ASP A 31 -8.33 3.94 -7.12
CA ASP A 31 -7.33 3.24 -6.34
C ASP A 31 -6.98 1.87 -6.94
N LEU A 32 -5.87 1.30 -6.45
CA LEU A 32 -5.44 -0.05 -6.83
C LEU A 32 -6.47 -1.08 -6.35
N PHE A 33 -6.64 -2.16 -7.10
CA PHE A 33 -7.46 -3.27 -6.63
C PHE A 33 -6.85 -3.96 -5.41
N ALA A 34 -5.52 -3.95 -5.31
CA ALA A 34 -4.76 -4.46 -4.16
C ALA A 34 -5.16 -5.92 -3.81
N LEU A 35 -5.27 -6.77 -4.83
CA LEU A 35 -5.66 -8.19 -4.69
C LEU A 35 -4.45 -9.08 -4.32
N ALA A 36 -3.66 -8.60 -3.38
CA ALA A 36 -2.54 -9.30 -2.78
C ALA A 36 -2.63 -9.21 -1.25
N SER A 37 -2.11 -10.23 -0.57
CA SER A 37 -1.95 -10.26 0.88
C SER A 37 -0.47 -10.11 1.21
N THR A 38 -0.12 -9.08 1.98
CA THR A 38 1.24 -8.88 2.47
C THR A 38 1.43 -9.68 3.75
N ILE A 39 2.35 -10.65 3.74
CA ILE A 39 2.74 -11.44 4.91
C ILE A 39 4.23 -11.28 5.09
N ASN A 40 4.65 -10.69 6.22
CA ASN A 40 6.06 -10.41 6.53
C ASN A 40 6.78 -9.59 5.44
N GLY A 41 6.09 -8.58 4.88
CA GLY A 41 6.66 -7.73 3.83
C GLY A 41 6.72 -8.37 2.44
N VAL A 42 6.25 -9.61 2.28
CA VAL A 42 6.15 -10.28 0.97
C VAL A 42 4.70 -10.31 0.52
N ASP A 43 4.46 -9.86 -0.70
CA ASP A 43 3.13 -9.85 -1.32
C ASP A 43 2.83 -11.19 -1.99
N TYR A 44 1.75 -11.82 -1.56
CA TYR A 44 1.23 -13.04 -2.16
C TYR A 44 -0.09 -12.74 -2.89
N PRO A 45 -0.33 -13.31 -4.09
CA PRO A 45 -1.62 -13.18 -4.75
C PRO A 45 -2.74 -13.67 -3.85
N LEU A 46 -3.85 -12.92 -3.78
CA LEU A 46 -4.98 -13.28 -2.93
C LEU A 46 -5.57 -14.62 -3.37
N SER A 47 -5.69 -15.56 -2.43
CA SER A 47 -6.33 -16.85 -2.67
C SER A 47 -7.83 -16.70 -2.87
N SER A 48 -8.40 -17.48 -3.78
CA SER A 48 -9.85 -17.50 -4.01
C SER A 48 -10.63 -18.03 -2.80
N LEU A 49 -9.99 -18.71 -1.85
CA LEU A 49 -10.65 -19.16 -0.62
C LEU A 49 -10.72 -18.03 0.41
N ASP A 50 -9.68 -17.21 0.50
CA ASP A 50 -9.55 -16.13 1.47
C ASP A 50 -10.20 -14.82 1.00
N ALA A 51 -10.54 -14.73 -0.28
CA ALA A 51 -11.16 -13.56 -0.87
C ALA A 51 -12.56 -13.26 -0.29
N ARG A 52 -12.74 -12.01 0.10
CA ARG A 52 -14.01 -11.40 0.52
C ARG A 52 -14.98 -11.29 -0.66
N PRO A 53 -16.30 -11.18 -0.41
CA PRO A 53 -17.30 -11.03 -1.47
C PRO A 53 -16.98 -9.91 -2.47
N ARG A 54 -16.52 -8.75 -1.99
CA ARG A 54 -16.14 -7.62 -2.87
C ARG A 54 -14.96 -7.93 -3.80
N GLU A 55 -13.98 -8.71 -3.33
CA GLU A 55 -12.80 -9.08 -4.13
C GLU A 55 -13.18 -10.12 -5.19
N ARG A 56 -14.06 -11.06 -4.84
CA ARG A 56 -14.64 -12.00 -5.80
C ARG A 56 -15.43 -11.27 -6.89
N ARG A 57 -16.16 -10.23 -6.52
CA ARG A 57 -16.90 -9.38 -7.47
C ARG A 57 -15.96 -8.68 -8.45
N ILE A 58 -14.91 -8.03 -7.93
CA ILE A 58 -13.89 -7.37 -8.76
C ILE A 58 -13.28 -8.36 -9.76
N ILE A 59 -12.86 -9.55 -9.29
CA ILE A 59 -12.28 -10.58 -10.16
C ILE A 59 -13.30 -11.05 -11.21
N HIS A 60 -14.56 -11.27 -10.82
CA HIS A 60 -15.62 -11.65 -11.75
C HIS A 60 -15.83 -10.61 -12.86
N GLU A 61 -15.96 -9.32 -12.48
CA GLU A 61 -16.13 -8.22 -13.42
C GLU A 61 -14.92 -8.09 -14.36
N LEU A 62 -13.69 -8.21 -13.85
CA LEU A 62 -12.47 -8.17 -14.65
C LEU A 62 -12.43 -9.32 -15.66
N VAL A 63 -12.73 -10.55 -15.24
CA VAL A 63 -12.74 -11.72 -16.13
C VAL A 63 -13.83 -11.56 -17.19
N ALA A 64 -15.06 -11.20 -16.81
CA ALA A 64 -16.15 -11.03 -17.76
C ALA A 64 -15.86 -9.93 -18.80
N LEU A 65 -15.21 -8.84 -18.40
CA LEU A 65 -14.93 -7.71 -19.28
C LEU A 65 -13.67 -7.91 -20.15
N ARG A 66 -12.60 -8.51 -19.60
CA ARG A 66 -11.27 -8.53 -20.24
C ARG A 66 -10.85 -9.91 -20.77
N ARG A 67 -11.59 -10.97 -20.42
CA ARG A 67 -11.29 -12.36 -20.80
C ARG A 67 -12.50 -13.06 -21.41
N PRO A 68 -12.96 -12.62 -22.61
CA PRO A 68 -14.15 -13.17 -23.26
C PRO A 68 -14.05 -14.67 -23.56
N GLU A 69 -12.84 -15.24 -23.61
CA GLU A 69 -12.60 -16.68 -23.79
C GLU A 69 -13.25 -17.55 -22.71
N PHE A 70 -13.48 -17.02 -21.50
CA PHE A 70 -14.19 -17.74 -20.42
C PHE A 70 -15.72 -17.67 -20.53
N ARG A 71 -16.26 -16.88 -21.48
CA ARG A 71 -17.71 -16.76 -21.74
C ARG A 71 -18.54 -16.46 -20.49
N ARG A 72 -18.01 -15.68 -19.55
CA ARG A 72 -18.76 -15.28 -18.36
C ARG A 72 -19.79 -14.20 -18.70
N GLU A 73 -20.98 -14.32 -18.10
CA GLU A 73 -21.94 -13.23 -18.04
C GLU A 73 -21.38 -12.10 -17.17
N TYR A 74 -21.45 -10.86 -17.64
CA TYR A 74 -21.05 -9.69 -16.85
C TYR A 74 -22.03 -9.37 -15.71
N THR A 75 -23.30 -9.76 -15.88
CA THR A 75 -24.37 -9.39 -14.95
C THR A 75 -24.34 -10.25 -13.69
N ILE A 76 -24.16 -9.60 -12.53
CA ILE A 76 -24.29 -10.25 -11.22
C ILE A 76 -25.77 -10.42 -10.89
N ARG A 77 -26.15 -11.63 -10.46
CA ARG A 77 -27.52 -11.94 -10.04
C ARG A 77 -27.70 -11.60 -8.56
N TYR A 78 -28.89 -11.16 -8.19
CA TYR A 78 -29.25 -10.86 -6.80
C TYR A 78 -30.22 -11.92 -6.28
N GLY A 79 -29.84 -12.60 -5.20
CA GLY A 79 -30.69 -13.53 -4.47
C GLY A 79 -31.27 -12.90 -3.19
N GLN A 80 -31.99 -13.70 -2.40
CA GLN A 80 -32.58 -13.24 -1.13
C GLN A 80 -31.54 -12.73 -0.12
N ALA A 81 -30.32 -13.25 -0.16
CA ALA A 81 -29.22 -12.88 0.73
C ALA A 81 -28.23 -11.87 0.10
N GLY A 82 -28.60 -11.26 -1.04
CA GLY A 82 -27.77 -10.28 -1.74
C GLY A 82 -27.10 -10.83 -3.00
N GLU A 83 -25.95 -10.26 -3.34
CA GLU A 83 -25.21 -10.56 -4.57
C GLU A 83 -24.74 -12.02 -4.62
N VAL A 84 -25.12 -12.74 -5.67
CA VAL A 84 -24.71 -14.11 -5.94
C VAL A 84 -23.67 -14.09 -7.05
N ILE A 85 -22.40 -14.14 -6.65
CA ILE A 85 -21.26 -14.17 -7.58
C ILE A 85 -21.02 -15.63 -7.99
N PRO A 86 -21.06 -15.96 -9.29
CA PRO A 86 -20.75 -17.31 -9.77
C PRO A 86 -19.37 -17.77 -9.31
N LYS A 87 -19.24 -19.05 -8.96
CA LYS A 87 -17.95 -19.62 -8.52
C LYS A 87 -16.91 -19.48 -9.64
N LEU A 88 -15.78 -18.87 -9.32
CA LEU A 88 -14.64 -18.74 -10.23
C LEU A 88 -13.82 -20.04 -10.21
N SER A 89 -13.48 -20.57 -11.36
CA SER A 89 -12.47 -21.63 -11.48
C SER A 89 -11.08 -21.09 -11.12
N SER A 90 -10.12 -21.97 -10.83
CA SER A 90 -8.74 -21.56 -10.54
C SER A 90 -8.12 -20.78 -11.71
N GLN A 91 -8.40 -21.18 -12.95
CA GLN A 91 -7.89 -20.50 -14.15
C GLN A 91 -8.48 -19.09 -14.29
N GLU A 92 -9.79 -18.94 -14.10
CA GLU A 92 -10.46 -17.63 -14.15
C GLU A 92 -9.97 -16.71 -13.03
N TRP A 93 -9.76 -17.26 -11.83
CA TRP A 93 -9.20 -16.50 -10.71
C TRP A 93 -7.81 -15.97 -11.03
N THR A 94 -6.89 -16.83 -11.48
CA THR A 94 -5.54 -16.43 -11.89
C THR A 94 -5.59 -15.42 -13.03
N ALA A 95 -6.45 -15.59 -14.03
CA ALA A 95 -6.62 -14.64 -15.12
C ALA A 95 -7.11 -13.27 -14.63
N GLY A 96 -8.07 -13.23 -13.71
CA GLY A 96 -8.55 -11.98 -13.12
C GLY A 96 -7.47 -11.28 -12.29
N LEU A 97 -6.65 -12.02 -11.54
CA LEU A 97 -5.50 -11.46 -10.82
C LEU A 97 -4.46 -10.87 -11.77
N GLN A 98 -4.19 -11.54 -12.89
CA GLN A 98 -3.29 -11.01 -13.93
C GLN A 98 -3.81 -9.70 -14.52
N GLU A 99 -5.10 -9.63 -14.86
CA GLU A 99 -5.70 -8.40 -15.38
C GLU A 99 -5.74 -7.27 -14.34
N ALA A 100 -6.04 -7.59 -13.08
CA ALA A 100 -5.93 -6.62 -11.98
C ALA A 100 -4.51 -6.09 -11.85
N GLY A 101 -3.50 -6.97 -11.91
CA GLY A 101 -2.09 -6.59 -11.83
C GLY A 101 -1.64 -5.66 -12.97
N LYS A 102 -2.11 -5.90 -14.20
CA LYS A 102 -1.85 -4.99 -15.33
C LYS A 102 -2.46 -3.61 -15.11
N ILE A 103 -3.73 -3.54 -14.72
CA ILE A 103 -4.42 -2.28 -14.45
C ILE A 103 -3.77 -1.54 -13.28
N ASP A 104 -3.41 -2.25 -12.22
CA ASP A 104 -2.73 -1.67 -11.07
C ASP A 104 -1.34 -1.15 -11.46
N ALA A 105 -0.61 -1.83 -12.34
CA ALA A 105 0.67 -1.35 -12.87
C ALA A 105 0.53 -0.05 -13.67
N GLU A 106 -0.53 0.08 -14.47
CA GLU A 106 -0.85 1.31 -15.22
C GLU A 106 -1.26 2.47 -14.29
N ARG A 107 -2.05 2.19 -13.24
CA ARG A 107 -2.55 3.20 -12.30
C ARG A 107 -1.48 3.68 -11.33
N ARG A 108 -0.58 2.79 -10.90
CA ARG A 108 0.44 3.06 -9.86
C ARG A 108 1.24 4.33 -10.10
N PRO A 109 1.85 4.60 -11.28
CA PRO A 109 2.60 5.84 -11.49
C PRO A 109 1.73 7.09 -11.36
N LYS A 110 0.46 7.05 -11.82
CA LYS A 110 -0.49 8.16 -11.66
C LYS A 110 -0.80 8.43 -10.20
N LEU A 111 -1.07 7.38 -9.42
CA LEU A 111 -1.35 7.48 -7.99
C LEU A 111 -0.13 7.99 -7.21
N GLN A 112 1.08 7.56 -7.58
CA GLN A 112 2.33 8.07 -6.98
C GLN A 112 2.54 9.56 -7.26
N ARG A 113 2.29 10.02 -8.49
CA ARG A 113 2.34 11.46 -8.82
C ARG A 113 1.28 12.26 -8.06
N ARG A 114 0.04 11.77 -8.01
CA ARG A 114 -1.04 12.38 -7.21
C ARG A 114 -0.61 12.58 -5.77
N GLU A 115 -0.05 11.53 -5.18
CA GLU A 115 0.39 11.53 -3.79
C GLU A 115 1.56 12.48 -3.54
N ALA A 116 2.53 12.56 -4.47
CA ALA A 116 3.60 13.55 -4.39
C ALA A 116 3.07 14.99 -4.38
N CYS A 117 2.05 15.30 -5.20
CA CYS A 117 1.41 16.62 -5.23
C CYS A 117 0.69 16.94 -3.92
N ARG A 118 -0.04 15.97 -3.35
CA ARG A 118 -0.71 16.11 -2.06
C ARG A 118 0.28 16.42 -0.95
N ARG A 119 1.38 15.67 -0.89
CA ARG A 119 2.47 15.91 0.07
C ARG A 119 3.11 17.29 -0.11
N PHE A 120 3.32 17.72 -1.36
CA PHE A 120 3.86 19.05 -1.66
C PHE A 120 2.96 20.16 -1.09
N ILE A 121 1.65 20.11 -1.39
CA ILE A 121 0.68 21.10 -0.89
C ILE A 121 0.60 21.07 0.63
N LYS A 122 0.45 19.87 1.23
CA LYS A 122 0.42 19.72 2.69
C LYS A 122 1.65 20.34 3.35
N LYS A 123 2.84 20.05 2.82
CA LYS A 123 4.09 20.60 3.34
C LYS A 123 4.12 22.12 3.22
N ALA A 124 3.74 22.68 2.07
CA ALA A 124 3.69 24.14 1.88
C ALA A 124 2.77 24.83 2.90
N ILE A 125 1.61 24.24 3.20
CA ILE A 125 0.68 24.75 4.21
C ILE A 125 1.27 24.67 5.62
N LEU A 126 1.85 23.51 5.99
CA LEU A 126 2.47 23.32 7.30
C LEU A 126 3.67 24.26 7.52
N ASP A 127 4.47 24.50 6.47
CA ASP A 127 5.59 25.44 6.50
C ASP A 127 5.13 26.91 6.56
N GLY A 128 3.83 27.19 6.35
CA GLY A 128 3.28 28.55 6.30
C GLY A 128 3.56 29.30 4.99
N ARG A 129 3.93 28.58 3.92
CA ARG A 129 4.18 29.13 2.58
C ARG A 129 2.93 29.14 1.70
N LEU A 130 1.86 28.47 2.13
CA LEU A 130 0.59 28.41 1.42
C LEU A 130 -0.56 28.53 2.42
N THR A 131 -1.36 29.56 2.24
CA THR A 131 -2.54 29.87 3.01
C THR A 131 -3.73 29.12 2.43
N PHE A 132 -4.63 28.66 3.30
CA PHE A 132 -5.90 28.08 2.89
C PHE A 132 -7.08 28.74 3.59
N VAL A 133 -8.21 28.78 2.89
CA VAL A 133 -9.49 29.30 3.35
C VAL A 133 -10.58 28.27 3.06
N LEU A 134 -11.73 28.44 3.69
CA LEU A 134 -12.90 27.60 3.47
C LEU A 134 -14.03 28.39 2.81
N ARG A 135 -14.85 27.71 2.03
CA ARG A 135 -16.07 28.27 1.45
C ARG A 135 -17.26 27.31 1.64
N PRO A 136 -18.42 27.78 2.13
CA PRO A 136 -19.60 26.94 2.25
C PRO A 136 -20.03 26.33 0.90
N LYS A 137 -20.55 25.09 0.94
CA LYS A 137 -20.95 24.35 -0.26
C LYS A 137 -22.05 25.04 -1.09
N ARG A 138 -22.96 25.75 -0.43
CA ARG A 138 -24.06 26.51 -1.07
C ARG A 138 -23.61 27.92 -1.52
N GLY A 139 -22.32 28.19 -1.56
CA GLY A 139 -21.77 29.51 -1.84
C GLY A 139 -21.74 30.41 -0.59
N GLY A 140 -21.30 31.65 -0.78
CA GLY A 140 -21.03 32.60 0.30
C GLY A 140 -19.60 33.13 0.27
N ALA A 141 -19.27 33.93 1.28
CA ALA A 141 -17.93 34.48 1.46
C ALA A 141 -16.92 33.39 1.84
N PHE A 142 -15.67 33.61 1.46
CA PHE A 142 -14.56 32.83 2.01
C PHE A 142 -14.41 33.13 3.49
N SER A 143 -14.02 32.12 4.26
CA SER A 143 -13.59 32.32 5.64
C SER A 143 -12.28 33.13 5.69
N ARG A 144 -11.92 33.59 6.89
CA ARG A 144 -10.56 34.09 7.12
C ARG A 144 -9.54 32.97 6.88
N PRO A 145 -8.25 33.28 6.64
CA PRO A 145 -7.18 32.30 6.67
C PRO A 145 -7.29 31.37 7.88
N GLN A 146 -7.21 30.06 7.62
CA GLN A 146 -7.36 29.04 8.66
C GLN A 146 -6.00 28.64 9.25
N ASP A 147 -6.04 28.02 10.42
CA ASP A 147 -4.83 27.59 11.13
C ASP A 147 -4.19 26.37 10.44
N ARG A 148 -2.91 26.49 10.07
CA ARG A 148 -2.11 25.41 9.46
C ARG A 148 -2.11 24.12 10.28
N LYS A 149 -2.31 24.18 11.60
CA LYS A 149 -2.37 22.98 12.45
C LYS A 149 -3.52 22.03 12.08
N TRP A 150 -4.53 22.50 11.36
CA TRP A 150 -5.63 21.66 10.87
C TRP A 150 -5.17 20.59 9.88
N TRP A 151 -4.01 20.78 9.25
CA TRP A 151 -3.38 19.81 8.36
C TRP A 151 -2.47 18.82 9.09
N ASN A 152 -2.26 18.99 10.40
CA ASN A 152 -1.49 18.07 11.24
C ASN A 152 -2.38 16.90 11.70
N VAL A 153 -2.89 16.15 10.73
CA VAL A 153 -3.68 14.93 10.94
C VAL A 153 -2.93 13.72 10.39
N GLU A 154 -3.22 12.55 10.96
CA GLU A 154 -2.68 11.27 10.53
C GLU A 154 -3.08 10.96 9.09
N ASP A 155 -4.39 11.00 8.81
CA ASP A 155 -4.94 10.78 7.48
C ASP A 155 -5.46 12.10 6.85
N HIS A 156 -4.79 12.52 5.78
CA HIS A 156 -5.11 13.70 4.99
C HIS A 156 -5.72 13.35 3.63
N ASP A 157 -5.81 12.07 3.28
CA ASP A 157 -6.37 11.63 2.00
C ASP A 157 -7.83 12.03 1.89
N ARG A 158 -8.57 11.99 3.00
CA ARG A 158 -9.97 12.46 3.02
C ARG A 158 -10.12 13.92 2.62
N ILE A 159 -9.20 14.79 3.03
CA ILE A 159 -9.26 16.23 2.76
C ILE A 159 -9.05 16.43 1.26
N PHE A 160 -8.07 15.77 0.67
CA PHE A 160 -7.80 15.87 -0.77
C PHE A 160 -8.87 15.18 -1.62
N TYR A 161 -9.39 14.04 -1.18
CA TYR A 161 -10.43 13.30 -1.92
C TYR A 161 -11.73 14.09 -1.98
N TRP A 162 -12.20 14.63 -0.85
CA TRP A 162 -13.46 15.39 -0.79
C TRP A 162 -13.28 16.88 -1.05
N CYS A 163 -12.04 17.38 -1.03
CA CYS A 163 -11.68 18.79 -1.05
C CYS A 163 -12.46 19.60 0.01
N GLN A 164 -12.70 19.01 1.17
CA GLN A 164 -13.60 19.53 2.19
C GLN A 164 -13.01 19.40 3.60
N MET A 165 -13.40 20.33 4.48
CA MET A 165 -13.13 20.30 5.90
C MET A 165 -14.35 20.74 6.70
N ASP A 166 -14.44 20.27 7.94
CA ASP A 166 -15.40 20.73 8.92
C ASP A 166 -14.77 21.83 9.78
N PRO A 167 -15.20 23.09 9.70
CA PRO A 167 -14.58 24.18 10.46
C PRO A 167 -14.75 24.04 11.99
N GLN A 168 -15.69 23.22 12.45
CA GLN A 168 -15.89 22.95 13.89
C GLN A 168 -15.06 21.76 14.38
N ASN A 169 -14.60 20.90 13.47
CA ASN A 169 -13.82 19.71 13.80
C ASN A 169 -12.89 19.32 12.64
N ALA A 170 -11.93 20.20 12.33
CA ALA A 170 -11.07 20.05 11.15
C ALA A 170 -10.18 18.80 11.21
N THR A 171 -9.87 18.32 12.42
CA THR A 171 -9.06 17.13 12.64
C THR A 171 -9.89 15.84 12.73
N GLY A 172 -11.23 15.93 12.73
CA GLY A 172 -12.12 14.78 12.89
C GLY A 172 -12.29 13.91 11.65
N ASN A 173 -12.60 12.63 11.82
CA ASN A 173 -12.67 11.62 10.76
C ASN A 173 -13.91 11.66 9.86
N ALA A 174 -14.81 12.62 10.07
CA ALA A 174 -15.98 12.76 9.22
C ALA A 174 -15.57 13.31 7.83
N VAL A 175 -16.22 12.79 6.79
CA VAL A 175 -15.84 13.07 5.38
C VAL A 175 -16.92 13.84 4.60
N GLY A 176 -18.04 14.17 5.24
CA GLY A 176 -19.15 14.86 4.60
C GLY A 176 -20.29 15.18 5.56
N GLY A 177 -21.19 16.05 5.12
CA GLY A 177 -22.31 16.58 5.92
C GLY A 177 -22.53 18.07 5.66
N ASP A 178 -23.64 18.64 6.11
CA ASP A 178 -24.03 20.02 5.76
C ASP A 178 -23.04 21.09 6.24
N ARG A 179 -22.34 20.83 7.36
CA ARG A 179 -21.34 21.74 7.93
C ARG A 179 -20.00 21.76 7.20
N PHE A 180 -19.73 20.79 6.32
CA PHE A 180 -18.48 20.73 5.58
C PHE A 180 -18.40 21.87 4.57
N GLN A 181 -17.20 22.41 4.41
CA GLN A 181 -16.90 23.52 3.52
C GLN A 181 -15.77 23.11 2.57
N TYR A 182 -15.79 23.65 1.35
CA TYR A 182 -14.75 23.40 0.37
C TYR A 182 -13.46 24.13 0.74
N VAL A 183 -12.33 23.46 0.51
CA VAL A 183 -11.00 24.02 0.75
C VAL A 183 -10.52 24.75 -0.50
N PHE A 184 -10.01 25.96 -0.30
CA PHE A 184 -9.32 26.74 -1.32
C PHE A 184 -7.97 27.20 -0.78
N VAL A 185 -7.00 27.41 -1.67
CA VAL A 185 -5.67 27.93 -1.32
C VAL A 185 -5.43 29.27 -2.01
N ASP A 186 -4.56 30.11 -1.44
CA ASP A 186 -4.20 31.39 -2.05
C ASP A 186 -3.47 31.16 -3.38
N GLU A 187 -3.98 31.78 -4.45
CA GLU A 187 -3.43 31.59 -5.79
C GLU A 187 -2.07 32.27 -5.95
N THR A 188 -1.86 33.43 -5.33
CA THR A 188 -0.61 34.19 -5.45
C THR A 188 0.53 33.41 -4.81
N GLU A 189 0.29 32.88 -3.62
CA GLU A 189 1.25 32.05 -2.89
C GLU A 189 1.50 30.72 -3.61
N LEU A 190 0.45 30.10 -4.17
CA LEU A 190 0.62 28.90 -4.99
C LEU A 190 1.51 29.17 -6.21
N ASN A 191 1.31 30.30 -6.90
CA ASN A 191 2.12 30.67 -8.08
C ASN A 191 3.58 30.89 -7.71
N ALA A 192 3.85 31.42 -6.52
CA ALA A 192 5.21 31.65 -6.03
C ALA A 192 5.97 30.33 -5.79
N ILE A 193 5.28 29.24 -5.42
CA ILE A 193 5.90 27.93 -5.13
C ILE A 193 5.74 26.90 -6.27
N ALA A 194 4.77 27.09 -7.15
CA ALA A 194 4.45 26.23 -8.29
C ALA A 194 3.87 27.08 -9.44
N PRO A 195 4.74 27.76 -10.22
CA PRO A 195 4.33 28.61 -11.34
C PRO A 195 3.49 27.84 -12.37
N SER A 196 2.54 28.52 -13.02
CA SER A 196 1.82 27.92 -14.17
C SER A 196 2.77 27.73 -15.36
N PRO A 197 2.60 26.70 -16.20
CA PRO A 197 3.34 26.57 -17.46
C PRO A 197 3.27 27.82 -18.34
N GLU A 198 2.13 28.52 -18.35
CA GLU A 198 1.95 29.77 -19.10
C GLU A 198 2.88 30.88 -18.60
N GLN A 199 3.12 30.93 -17.29
CA GLN A 199 4.03 31.91 -16.68
C GLN A 199 5.50 31.56 -16.94
N LEU A 200 5.85 30.27 -16.97
CA LEU A 200 7.20 29.83 -17.33
C LEU A 200 7.57 30.21 -18.77
N ASN A 201 6.60 30.12 -19.69
CA ASN A 201 6.81 30.51 -21.08
C ASN A 201 6.88 32.03 -21.27
N ALA A 202 6.13 32.80 -20.47
CA ALA A 202 6.20 34.27 -20.50
C ALA A 202 7.53 34.82 -19.95
N SER A 203 8.07 34.19 -18.90
CA SER A 203 9.36 34.60 -18.32
C SER A 203 10.59 34.17 -19.13
N ALA A 204 10.45 33.19 -20.02
CA ALA A 204 11.55 32.74 -20.88
C ALA A 204 11.79 33.66 -22.11
N GLY A 205 10.91 34.63 -22.36
CA GLY A 205 11.02 35.58 -23.46
C GLY A 205 11.82 36.85 -23.14
N GLU A 206 12.14 37.13 -21.88
CA GLU A 206 12.83 38.35 -21.45
C GLU A 206 13.91 38.02 -20.39
N ASP A 207 15.17 37.97 -20.82
CA ASP A 207 16.42 38.11 -20.05
C ASP A 207 16.62 37.36 -18.69
N GLY A 208 17.44 36.30 -18.75
CA GLY A 208 18.58 36.11 -17.83
C GLY A 208 18.38 35.57 -16.39
N LEU A 209 19.24 34.60 -16.04
CA LEU A 209 19.74 34.24 -14.68
C LEU A 209 18.97 33.21 -13.82
N SER A 210 19.42 31.95 -13.96
CA SER A 210 20.05 31.13 -12.90
C SER A 210 19.53 31.29 -11.45
N GLY A 211 18.45 30.56 -11.12
CA GLY A 211 17.99 30.34 -9.75
C GLY A 211 17.64 28.86 -9.54
N SER A 212 18.51 28.15 -8.84
CA SER A 212 18.46 26.70 -8.63
C SER A 212 17.26 26.29 -7.76
N LEU A 213 16.17 25.86 -8.39
CA LEU A 213 15.15 25.00 -7.77
C LEU A 213 15.42 23.57 -8.24
N GLN A 214 15.87 22.73 -7.32
CA GLN A 214 16.18 21.33 -7.59
C GLN A 214 14.92 20.59 -8.07
N ARG A 215 14.90 20.33 -9.39
CA ARG A 215 13.99 19.40 -10.06
C ARG A 215 14.08 18.06 -9.34
N ALA A 216 12.93 17.46 -9.01
CA ALA A 216 12.91 16.13 -8.42
C ALA A 216 13.67 15.14 -9.33
N PRO A 217 14.46 14.22 -8.77
CA PRO A 217 15.17 13.22 -9.57
C PRO A 217 14.16 12.37 -10.34
N SER A 218 14.38 12.26 -11.66
CA SER A 218 13.67 11.34 -12.53
C SER A 218 13.82 9.91 -11.98
N LEU A 219 12.70 9.26 -11.69
CA LEU A 219 12.67 7.83 -11.39
C LEU A 219 12.91 7.07 -12.70
N ASP A 220 14.18 6.75 -12.98
CA ASP A 220 14.57 5.83 -14.05
C ASP A 220 14.19 4.39 -13.64
N THR A 221 13.07 3.89 -14.16
CA THR A 221 12.80 2.45 -14.20
C THR A 221 13.40 1.85 -15.46
N SER A 222 14.68 1.50 -15.40
CA SER A 222 15.30 0.59 -16.36
C SER A 222 14.87 -0.85 -16.07
N ALA A 223 14.06 -1.40 -16.96
CA ALA A 223 13.68 -2.82 -16.98
C ALA A 223 14.90 -3.68 -17.35
N VAL A 224 15.30 -4.57 -16.44
CA VAL A 224 16.18 -5.70 -16.76
C VAL A 224 15.28 -6.87 -17.15
N ALA A 225 15.15 -7.10 -18.45
CA ALA A 225 14.70 -8.36 -18.99
C ALA A 225 15.93 -9.27 -19.06
N ASP A 226 15.96 -10.32 -18.24
CA ASP A 226 16.99 -11.36 -18.34
C ASP A 226 16.36 -12.69 -18.75
N GLN A 227 16.82 -13.17 -19.90
CA GLN A 227 16.53 -14.47 -20.47
C GLN A 227 17.36 -15.52 -19.71
N VAL A 228 16.73 -16.57 -19.20
CA VAL A 228 17.48 -17.77 -18.78
C VAL A 228 17.07 -18.96 -19.64
N SER A 229 18.06 -19.36 -20.42
CA SER A 229 18.12 -20.51 -21.32
C SER A 229 18.15 -21.82 -20.54
N LEU A 230 17.36 -22.80 -20.98
CA LEU A 230 17.37 -24.17 -20.51
C LEU A 230 18.68 -24.87 -20.95
N LYS A 231 19.48 -25.34 -20.01
CA LYS A 231 20.40 -26.46 -20.24
C LYS A 231 20.28 -27.50 -19.12
N ALA A 232 19.98 -28.71 -19.56
CA ALA A 232 20.02 -29.93 -18.77
C ALA A 232 21.48 -30.31 -18.48
N THR A 233 21.74 -30.71 -17.24
CA THR A 233 22.90 -31.53 -16.89
C THR A 233 22.51 -32.47 -15.75
N GLU A 234 22.54 -33.77 -16.05
CA GLU A 234 22.60 -34.84 -15.06
C GLU A 234 23.97 -34.80 -14.36
N ASN A 235 23.99 -34.88 -13.03
CA ASN A 235 24.93 -35.76 -12.29
C ASN A 235 24.71 -35.72 -10.77
N THR A 236 24.32 -36.88 -10.23
CA THR A 236 25.01 -37.68 -9.21
C THR A 236 25.58 -37.01 -7.93
N SER A 237 24.92 -37.32 -6.80
CA SER A 237 25.45 -37.72 -5.47
C SER A 237 26.70 -37.03 -4.89
N ALA A 238 26.52 -36.29 -3.78
CA ALA A 238 27.15 -36.59 -2.47
C ALA A 238 26.77 -35.51 -1.44
N ARG A 239 26.39 -35.97 -0.25
CA ARG A 239 26.03 -35.18 0.94
C ARG A 239 27.26 -34.99 1.81
N PRO A 240 27.64 -33.77 2.23
CA PRO A 240 28.46 -33.59 3.42
C PRO A 240 27.57 -33.28 4.62
N GLU A 241 27.61 -34.18 5.60
CA GLU A 241 27.17 -33.91 6.96
C GLU A 241 28.22 -33.03 7.66
N GLY A 242 27.76 -32.11 8.52
CA GLY A 242 28.57 -31.53 9.58
C GLY A 242 29.04 -30.09 9.35
N ALA A 243 28.12 -29.12 9.53
CA ALA A 243 28.50 -27.76 9.91
C ALA A 243 27.65 -27.36 11.13
N SER A 244 28.19 -27.50 12.33
CA SER A 244 27.63 -26.93 13.54
C SER A 244 27.82 -25.42 13.50
N VAL A 245 26.73 -24.67 13.39
CA VAL A 245 26.76 -23.20 13.53
C VAL A 245 26.89 -22.87 15.01
N THR A 246 28.08 -22.42 15.41
CA THR A 246 28.32 -21.82 16.73
C THR A 246 27.81 -20.38 16.70
N ILE A 247 26.72 -20.10 17.41
CA ILE A 247 26.20 -18.75 17.62
C ILE A 247 27.06 -18.09 18.70
N SER A 248 27.81 -17.03 18.34
CA SER A 248 28.57 -16.23 19.31
C SER A 248 27.63 -15.54 20.30
N GLN A 249 27.95 -15.69 21.59
CA GLN A 249 27.26 -15.06 22.73
C GLN A 249 27.69 -13.59 22.89
N ASP A 250 27.28 -12.69 21.98
CA ASP A 250 27.56 -11.25 22.13
C ASP A 250 26.33 -10.43 22.58
N GLY A 251 25.44 -11.04 23.34
CA GLY A 251 24.29 -10.34 23.91
C GLY A 251 23.60 -11.10 25.03
N GLY A 252 24.28 -11.29 26.16
CA GLY A 252 23.76 -11.40 27.54
C GLY A 252 22.49 -12.18 27.89
N PHE A 253 21.88 -12.95 26.99
CA PHE A 253 20.65 -13.70 27.22
C PHE A 253 20.91 -15.18 26.99
N GLU A 254 20.77 -15.96 28.06
CA GLU A 254 20.86 -17.42 27.99
C GLU A 254 19.51 -18.01 27.58
N PHE A 255 19.47 -18.60 26.38
CA PHE A 255 18.32 -19.41 25.98
C PHE A 255 18.34 -20.74 26.72
N THR A 256 17.17 -21.15 27.22
CA THR A 256 16.99 -22.51 27.72
C THR A 256 17.24 -23.51 26.59
N ALA A 257 17.63 -24.75 26.91
CA ALA A 257 17.88 -25.78 25.91
C ALA A 257 16.67 -25.99 24.98
N THR A 258 15.46 -25.92 25.53
CA THR A 258 14.20 -26.09 24.78
C THR A 258 13.92 -24.93 23.81
N GLU A 259 14.25 -23.69 24.19
CA GLU A 259 14.09 -22.53 23.28
C GLU A 259 15.08 -22.61 22.11
N ARG A 260 16.30 -23.10 22.34
CA ARG A 260 17.27 -23.37 21.28
C ARG A 260 16.78 -24.45 20.30
N ASP A 261 16.16 -25.51 20.81
CA ASP A 261 15.57 -26.58 19.98
C ASP A 261 14.43 -26.04 19.10
N ILE A 262 13.56 -25.19 19.63
CA ILE A 262 12.47 -24.55 18.87
C ILE A 262 13.05 -23.62 17.79
N HIS A 263 14.05 -22.82 18.13
CA HIS A 263 14.68 -21.89 17.19
C HIS A 263 15.36 -22.65 16.03
N ALA A 264 16.10 -23.73 16.33
CA ALA A 264 16.74 -24.56 15.33
C ALA A 264 15.72 -25.21 14.37
N ALA A 265 14.59 -25.69 14.89
CA ALA A 265 13.53 -26.28 14.08
C ALA A 265 12.84 -25.25 13.15
N ILE A 266 12.61 -24.02 13.63
CA ILE A 266 12.08 -22.92 12.81
C ILE A 266 13.05 -22.57 11.68
N GLN A 267 14.34 -22.45 11.98
CA GLN A 267 15.37 -22.15 10.98
C GLN A 267 15.46 -23.24 9.91
N GLN A 268 15.35 -24.52 10.28
CA GLN A 268 15.31 -25.62 9.30
C GLN A 268 14.09 -25.57 8.38
N ILE A 269 12.91 -25.20 8.89
CA ILE A 269 11.70 -25.02 8.06
C ILE A 269 11.86 -23.84 7.10
N TRP A 270 12.49 -22.75 7.54
CA TRP A 270 12.75 -21.58 6.70
C TRP A 270 13.78 -21.83 5.61
N GLN A 271 14.86 -22.58 5.90
CA GLN A 271 15.94 -22.81 4.93
C GLN A 271 15.63 -23.95 3.94
N GLY A 272 14.83 -24.95 4.33
CA GLY A 272 14.58 -26.14 3.51
C GLY A 272 13.14 -26.33 3.02
N GLY A 273 12.22 -25.44 3.38
CA GLY A 273 10.78 -25.66 3.22
C GLY A 273 10.23 -26.70 4.22
N PRO A 274 8.90 -26.79 4.39
CA PRO A 274 8.29 -27.65 5.40
C PRO A 274 8.39 -29.12 4.99
N THR A 275 9.47 -29.79 5.40
CA THR A 275 9.54 -31.25 5.33
C THR A 275 8.70 -31.87 6.47
N PRO A 276 8.11 -33.06 6.28
CA PRO A 276 7.36 -33.76 7.34
C PRO A 276 8.18 -33.95 8.61
N SER A 277 9.50 -34.15 8.47
CA SER A 277 10.46 -34.26 9.56
C SER A 277 10.61 -32.96 10.35
N ALA A 278 10.78 -31.82 9.68
CA ALA A 278 10.97 -30.53 10.35
C ALA A 278 9.69 -30.08 11.09
N LYS A 279 8.52 -30.34 10.50
CA LYS A 279 7.23 -30.09 11.17
C LYS A 279 7.05 -30.96 12.41
N GLY A 280 7.43 -32.24 12.34
CA GLY A 280 7.40 -33.15 13.49
C GLY A 280 8.35 -32.74 14.62
N GLN A 281 9.55 -32.27 14.27
CA GLN A 281 10.53 -31.77 15.24
C GLN A 281 10.08 -30.48 15.92
N LEU A 282 9.54 -29.52 15.16
CA LEU A 282 8.98 -28.29 15.74
C LEU A 282 7.80 -28.61 16.66
N GLN A 283 6.91 -29.50 16.24
CA GLN A 283 5.78 -29.94 17.06
C GLN A 283 6.25 -30.56 18.38
N ALA A 284 7.22 -31.49 18.32
CA ALA A 284 7.78 -32.14 19.51
C ALA A 284 8.49 -31.15 20.45
N ALA A 285 9.20 -30.16 19.90
CA ALA A 285 9.89 -29.14 20.69
C ALA A 285 8.91 -28.20 21.41
N VAL A 286 7.83 -27.79 20.74
CA VAL A 286 6.77 -26.98 21.36
C VAL A 286 5.98 -27.78 22.39
N ASP A 287 5.65 -29.05 22.11
CA ASP A 287 5.00 -29.94 23.08
C ASP A 287 5.85 -30.10 24.35
N LYS A 288 7.17 -30.27 24.20
CA LYS A 288 8.12 -30.34 25.33
C LYS A 288 8.12 -29.06 26.15
N TYR A 289 8.17 -27.89 25.51
CA TYR A 289 8.12 -26.59 26.17
C TYR A 289 6.82 -26.35 26.94
N LEU A 290 5.68 -26.66 26.33
CA LEU A 290 4.37 -26.49 26.97
C LEU A 290 4.19 -27.41 28.18
N LYS A 291 4.73 -28.64 28.12
CA LYS A 291 4.72 -29.57 29.24
C LYS A 291 5.68 -29.16 30.36
N SER A 292 6.91 -28.76 30.04
CA SER A 292 7.93 -28.43 31.04
C SER A 292 7.70 -27.10 31.73
N THR A 293 7.30 -26.08 30.96
CA THR A 293 7.30 -24.69 31.43
C THR A 293 5.92 -24.24 31.89
N LEU A 294 4.86 -24.73 31.24
CA LEU A 294 3.48 -24.33 31.52
C LEU A 294 2.63 -25.45 32.15
N GLN A 295 3.27 -26.57 32.52
CA GLN A 295 2.64 -27.72 33.19
C GLN A 295 1.40 -28.26 32.46
N TYR A 296 1.34 -28.15 31.13
CA TYR A 296 0.23 -28.71 30.35
C TYR A 296 0.27 -30.24 30.41
N THR A 297 -0.78 -30.87 30.94
CA THR A 297 -0.87 -32.34 31.05
C THR A 297 -1.46 -33.01 29.81
N LYS A 298 -2.06 -32.25 28.90
CA LYS A 298 -2.68 -32.74 27.66
C LYS A 298 -2.08 -32.07 26.43
N THR A 299 -2.05 -32.80 25.31
CA THR A 299 -1.65 -32.26 24.01
C THR A 299 -2.55 -31.07 23.66
N PRO A 300 -2.00 -29.86 23.46
CA PRO A 300 -2.78 -28.67 23.15
C PRO A 300 -3.54 -28.82 21.83
N ASP A 301 -4.68 -28.15 21.70
CA ASP A 301 -5.42 -28.12 20.45
C ASP A 301 -4.70 -27.22 19.40
N PRO A 302 -4.95 -27.42 18.09
CA PRO A 302 -4.29 -26.66 17.03
C PRO A 302 -4.43 -25.13 17.11
N ARG A 303 -5.51 -24.60 17.71
CA ARG A 303 -5.68 -23.14 17.89
C ARG A 303 -4.80 -22.61 19.00
N THR A 304 -4.57 -23.41 20.04
CA THR A 304 -3.60 -23.10 21.09
C THR A 304 -2.20 -22.97 20.50
N TYR A 305 -1.80 -23.87 19.60
CA TYR A 305 -0.55 -23.75 18.84
C TYR A 305 -0.44 -22.44 18.05
N GLN A 306 -1.47 -22.10 17.27
CA GLN A 306 -1.48 -20.87 16.47
C GLN A 306 -1.37 -19.60 17.33
N ARG A 307 -2.02 -19.57 18.51
CA ARG A 307 -1.90 -18.45 19.45
C ARG A 307 -0.49 -18.32 20.01
N TYR A 308 0.16 -19.44 20.33
CA TYR A 308 1.55 -19.43 20.80
C TYR A 308 2.52 -19.00 19.70
N PHE A 309 2.40 -19.51 18.48
CA PHE A 309 3.22 -19.06 17.36
C PHE A 309 3.03 -17.56 17.08
N LYS A 310 1.79 -17.05 17.18
CA LYS A 310 1.51 -15.62 17.05
C LYS A 310 2.13 -14.81 18.19
N LYS A 311 2.08 -15.31 19.43
CA LYS A 311 2.68 -14.63 20.60
C LYS A 311 4.20 -14.64 20.53
N ILE A 312 4.81 -15.79 20.20
CA ILE A 312 6.25 -15.94 20.00
C ILE A 312 6.70 -14.99 18.88
N GLY A 313 6.05 -15.05 17.71
CA GLY A 313 6.34 -14.13 16.59
C GLY A 313 6.19 -12.64 16.96
N ALA A 314 5.19 -12.27 17.73
CA ALA A 314 5.01 -10.89 18.21
C ALA A 314 6.09 -10.47 19.22
N THR A 315 6.49 -11.37 20.13
CA THR A 315 7.52 -11.07 21.14
C THR A 315 8.92 -10.90 20.51
N PHE A 316 9.13 -11.46 19.32
CA PHE A 316 10.35 -11.31 18.52
C PHE A 316 10.34 -10.10 17.57
N LEU A 317 9.19 -9.44 17.37
CA LEU A 317 9.10 -8.26 16.51
C LEU A 317 9.17 -6.94 17.30
N ASP A 318 8.85 -6.98 18.60
CA ASP A 318 8.90 -5.82 19.50
C ASP A 318 10.22 -5.70 20.29
N LYS A 319 11.26 -6.48 19.95
CA LYS A 319 12.58 -6.49 20.62
C LYS A 319 13.72 -6.73 19.64
#